data_AF-A0A2G5UTR1-F1
#
_entry.id   AF-A0A2G5UTR1-F1
#
_cell.length_a   1.000
_cell.length_b   1.000
_cell.length_c   1.000
_cell.angle_alpha   90.00
_cell.angle_beta   90.00
_cell.angle_gamma   90.00
#
_symmetry.space_group_name_H-M   'P 1'
#
loop_
_entity.id
_entity.type
_entity.pdbx_description
1 polymer ?
#
loop_
_entity_poly.entity_id
_entity_poly.type
_entity_poly.pdbx_seq_one_letter_code
_entity_poly.pdbx_strand_id
1 'polypeptide(L)'
;MNRLSRILWASTRRANHNGRSQRRTALEGDKFLVPDEPYNSKIDDSLLSKMPSIDSKLIANLERLSLVRFDSEQAVANLRNAIKVAKRLELVDTEGLEPMYTVWEDQECPTFDDIEEEPLPIEEVFRNAPVRFDDFFVTPPGNVPLESNERFDLNVINEWDTIGKPVAPQAKSTRLVEGKEK
;
A
#
# COMPACT_ATOMS: atom_id res chain seq x y z
N MET A 1 -3.39 15.89 60.18
CA MET A 1 -4.35 16.38 59.17
C MET A 1 -3.59 16.55 57.86
N ASN A 2 -3.65 15.56 56.95
CA ASN A 2 -4.43 15.58 55.69
C ASN A 2 -3.90 16.63 54.67
N ARG A 3 -3.49 16.33 53.42
CA ARG A 3 -3.48 15.12 52.58
C ARG A 3 -2.34 15.26 51.54
N LEU A 4 -1.52 14.23 51.35
CA LEU A 4 -0.59 14.12 50.21
C LEU A 4 -1.29 13.35 49.09
N SER A 5 -1.61 14.02 47.99
CA SER A 5 -2.13 13.38 46.77
C SER A 5 -0.98 12.73 46.00
N ARG A 6 -0.75 11.43 46.25
CA ARG A 6 0.10 10.60 45.39
C ARG A 6 -0.71 10.23 44.14
N ILE A 7 -0.31 10.77 42.99
CA ILE A 7 -0.81 10.33 41.68
C ILE A 7 -0.20 8.95 41.43
N LEU A 8 -1.00 7.91 41.70
CA LEU A 8 -0.71 6.55 41.30
C LEU A 8 -0.77 6.50 39.77
N TRP A 9 0.38 6.24 39.15
CA TRP A 9 0.42 5.76 37.78
C TRP A 9 -0.34 4.43 37.77
N ALA A 10 -1.57 4.45 37.25
CA ALA A 10 -2.27 3.22 36.91
C ALA A 10 -1.47 2.58 35.78
N SER A 11 -0.61 1.62 36.11
CA SER A 11 -0.12 0.70 35.10
C SER A 11 -1.37 0.09 34.48
N THR A 12 -1.54 0.28 33.18
CA THR A 12 -2.49 -0.48 32.41
C THR A 12 -2.05 -1.93 32.56
N ARG A 13 -2.62 -2.63 33.54
CA ARG A 13 -2.67 -4.08 33.55
C ARG A 13 -3.30 -4.44 32.22
N ARG A 14 -2.49 -4.86 31.25
CA ARG A 14 -3.00 -5.76 30.21
C ARG A 14 -3.59 -6.91 31.00
N ALA A 15 -4.90 -7.02 30.98
CA ALA A 15 -5.54 -8.25 31.37
C ALA A 15 -4.90 -9.33 30.50
N ASN A 16 -4.10 -10.19 31.13
CA ASN A 16 -3.86 -11.53 30.61
C ASN A 16 -5.23 -12.20 30.66
N HIS A 17 -6.06 -11.93 29.65
CA HIS A 17 -7.13 -12.83 29.33
C HIS A 17 -6.44 -14.09 28.83
N ASN A 18 -6.26 -15.07 29.72
CA ASN A 18 -6.30 -16.47 29.33
C ASN A 18 -7.70 -16.71 28.74
N GLY A 19 -7.91 -16.24 27.52
CA GLY A 19 -9.15 -16.35 26.78
C GLY A 19 -9.30 -17.78 26.30
N ARG A 20 -9.52 -18.73 27.21
CA ARG A 20 -10.23 -19.98 26.88
C ARG A 20 -11.69 -19.61 26.64
N SER A 21 -11.96 -18.91 25.54
CA SER A 21 -13.30 -18.93 24.96
C SER A 21 -13.55 -20.39 24.56
N GLN A 22 -14.55 -21.02 25.17
CA GLN A 22 -14.97 -22.37 24.80
C GLN A 22 -15.26 -22.34 23.30
N ARG A 23 -14.44 -23.07 22.52
CA ARG A 23 -14.60 -23.16 21.08
C ARG A 23 -15.97 -23.77 20.79
N ARG A 24 -16.83 -23.05 20.06
CA ARG A 24 -18.15 -23.54 19.66
C ARG A 24 -18.12 -23.79 18.15
N THR A 25 -18.19 -25.05 17.74
CA THR A 25 -18.61 -25.41 16.39
C THR A 25 -20.13 -25.40 16.31
N ALA A 26 -20.68 -25.22 15.11
CA ALA A 26 -22.13 -25.24 14.90
C ALA A 26 -22.73 -26.63 15.18
N LEU A 27 -21.94 -27.70 14.97
CA LEU A 27 -22.31 -29.08 15.24
C LEU A 27 -21.33 -29.72 16.23
N GLU A 28 -21.84 -30.59 17.09
CA GLU A 28 -21.02 -31.40 18.00
C GLU A 28 -20.19 -32.41 17.19
N GLY A 29 -18.86 -32.38 17.37
CA GLY A 29 -17.93 -33.29 16.71
C GLY A 29 -17.22 -32.72 15.47
N ASP A 30 -17.56 -31.51 15.03
CA ASP A 30 -16.87 -30.87 13.91
C ASP A 30 -15.42 -30.47 14.26
N LYS A 31 -14.51 -30.64 13.30
CA LYS A 31 -13.10 -30.28 13.45
C LYS A 31 -12.92 -28.76 13.35
N PHE A 32 -12.16 -28.19 14.26
CA PHE A 32 -11.74 -26.79 14.20
C PHE A 32 -10.68 -26.60 13.10
N LEU A 33 -11.06 -25.90 12.02
CA LEU A 33 -10.18 -25.61 10.88
C LEU A 33 -9.28 -24.39 11.10
N VAL A 34 -9.56 -23.58 12.13
CA VAL A 34 -8.80 -22.37 12.44
C VAL A 34 -7.80 -22.66 13.56
N PRO A 35 -6.49 -22.42 13.35
CA PRO A 35 -5.47 -22.54 14.39
C PRO A 35 -5.72 -21.61 15.57
N ASP A 36 -5.50 -22.10 16.80
CA ASP A 36 -5.64 -21.29 18.03
C ASP A 36 -4.50 -20.29 18.22
N GLU A 37 -3.32 -20.67 17.74
CA GLU A 37 -2.12 -19.87 17.87
C GLU A 37 -1.75 -19.27 16.51
N PRO A 38 -1.22 -18.04 16.51
CA PRO A 38 -0.75 -17.43 15.27
C PRO A 38 0.33 -18.31 14.68
N TYR A 39 0.24 -18.55 13.37
CA TYR A 39 1.28 -19.25 12.65
C TYR A 39 2.59 -18.47 12.74
N ASN A 40 3.65 -19.11 13.23
CA ASN A 40 4.96 -18.51 13.26
C ASN A 40 5.58 -18.62 11.86
N SER A 41 5.88 -17.47 11.24
CA SER A 41 6.48 -17.44 9.92
C SER A 41 7.86 -18.08 9.95
N LYS A 42 8.15 -18.97 8.98
CA LYS A 42 9.48 -19.60 8.81
C LYS A 42 10.55 -18.63 8.28
N ILE A 43 10.17 -17.40 7.95
CA ILE A 43 11.04 -16.40 7.34
C ILE A 43 11.83 -15.72 8.45
N ASP A 44 13.15 -15.82 8.37
CA ASP A 44 14.05 -15.11 9.28
C ASP A 44 14.38 -13.73 8.70
N ASP A 45 13.64 -12.72 9.16
CA ASP A 45 13.84 -11.32 8.73
C ASP A 45 15.24 -10.77 9.12
N SER A 46 16.02 -11.45 9.97
CA SER A 46 17.36 -11.02 10.38
C SER A 46 18.43 -11.22 9.29
N LEU A 47 18.18 -12.11 8.34
CA LEU A 47 19.06 -12.40 7.21
C LEU A 47 18.90 -11.38 6.07
N LEU A 48 17.89 -10.51 6.14
CA LEU A 48 17.60 -9.52 5.11
C LEU A 48 18.61 -8.39 5.11
N SER A 49 18.93 -7.90 3.91
CA SER A 49 19.75 -6.69 3.79
C SER A 49 19.04 -5.46 4.35
N LYS A 50 19.80 -4.44 4.78
CA LYS A 50 19.26 -3.25 5.44
C LYS A 50 18.22 -2.54 4.56
N MET A 51 17.17 -2.03 5.21
CA MET A 51 16.14 -1.24 4.54
C MET A 51 16.72 0.08 3.98
N PRO A 52 16.45 0.44 2.71
CA PRO A 52 16.87 1.73 2.17
C PRO A 52 16.20 2.91 2.90
N SER A 53 16.90 4.05 3.00
CA SER A 53 16.31 5.30 3.45
C SER A 53 15.39 5.85 2.37
N ILE A 54 14.25 6.41 2.79
CA ILE A 54 13.36 7.12 1.88
C ILE A 54 13.70 8.60 1.98
N ASP A 55 14.26 9.12 0.89
CA ASP A 55 14.65 10.52 0.75
C ASP A 55 13.56 11.32 0.03
N SER A 56 13.48 12.64 0.25
CA SER A 56 12.53 13.53 -0.43
C SER A 56 12.68 13.47 -1.95
N LYS A 57 13.92 13.43 -2.43
CA LYS A 57 14.25 13.31 -3.86
C LYS A 57 13.74 11.98 -4.45
N LEU A 58 13.81 10.89 -3.70
CA LEU A 58 13.30 9.59 -4.14
C LEU A 58 11.78 9.65 -4.31
N ILE A 59 11.07 10.21 -3.32
CA ILE A 59 9.61 10.38 -3.37
C ILE A 59 9.23 11.25 -4.57
N ALA A 60 9.85 12.42 -4.75
CA ALA A 60 9.56 13.31 -5.87
C ALA A 60 9.79 12.63 -7.23
N ASN A 61 10.83 11.81 -7.35
CA ASN A 61 11.08 11.02 -8.55
C ASN A 61 10.00 9.95 -8.78
N LEU A 62 9.58 9.24 -7.73
CA LEU A 62 8.52 8.24 -7.83
C LEU A 62 7.19 8.88 -8.20
N GLU A 63 6.84 10.03 -7.63
CA GLU A 63 5.62 10.77 -8.00
C GLU A 63 5.64 11.18 -9.46
N ARG A 64 6.80 11.67 -9.95
CA ARG A 64 6.98 12.07 -11.34
C ARG A 64 6.89 10.90 -12.31
N LEU A 65 7.46 9.75 -11.98
CA LEU A 65 7.46 8.56 -12.83
C LEU A 65 6.09 7.86 -12.86
N SER A 66 5.41 7.81 -11.71
CA SER A 66 4.10 7.16 -11.59
C SER A 66 2.93 8.07 -11.96
N LEU A 67 3.16 9.40 -12.05
CA LEU A 67 2.13 10.43 -12.13
C LEU A 67 1.13 10.38 -10.96
N VAL A 68 1.52 9.78 -9.84
CA VAL A 68 0.72 9.65 -8.62
C VAL A 68 1.36 10.52 -7.53
N ARG A 69 0.54 11.30 -6.83
CA ARG A 69 1.01 12.09 -5.68
C ARG A 69 0.77 11.34 -4.38
N PHE A 70 1.74 11.40 -3.46
CA PHE A 70 1.54 10.93 -2.10
C PHE A 70 0.83 12.02 -1.30
N ASP A 71 -0.28 11.65 -0.65
CA ASP A 71 -1.11 12.61 0.07
C ASP A 71 -0.81 12.68 1.56
N SER A 72 -0.16 11.65 2.12
CA SER A 72 0.11 11.53 3.56
C SER A 72 1.38 10.74 3.85
N GLU A 73 1.96 10.96 5.03
CA GLU A 73 3.10 10.19 5.55
C GLU A 73 2.76 8.70 5.68
N GLN A 74 1.50 8.37 5.98
CA GLN A 74 1.01 7.00 6.01
C GLN A 74 1.12 6.32 4.64
N ALA A 75 0.91 7.05 3.53
CA ALA A 75 1.08 6.49 2.19
C ALA A 75 2.54 6.13 1.92
N VAL A 76 3.47 6.96 2.39
CA VAL A 76 4.92 6.68 2.29
C VAL A 76 5.32 5.53 3.23
N ALA A 77 4.75 5.46 4.43
CA ALA A 77 4.95 4.33 5.35
C ALA A 77 4.40 3.01 4.76
N ASN A 78 3.28 3.05 4.06
CA ASN A 78 2.73 1.89 3.36
C ASN A 78 3.65 1.44 2.21
N LEU A 79 4.21 2.37 1.44
CA LEU A 79 5.22 2.08 0.43
C LEU A 79 6.45 1.40 1.06
N ARG A 80 6.94 1.94 2.18
CA ARG A 80 8.04 1.34 2.95
C ARG A 80 7.72 -0.09 3.38
N ASN A 81 6.51 -0.33 3.89
CA ASN A 81 6.09 -1.65 4.29
C ASN A 81 5.97 -2.63 3.09
N ALA A 82 5.48 -2.16 1.93
CA ALA A 82 5.41 -2.97 0.72
C ALA A 82 6.81 -3.40 0.25
N ILE A 83 7.79 -2.48 0.27
CA ILE A 83 9.19 -2.79 -0.03
C ILE A 83 9.74 -3.82 0.95
N LYS A 84 9.45 -3.68 2.25
CA LYS A 84 9.89 -4.64 3.28
C LYS A 84 9.34 -6.04 3.03
N VAL A 85 8.08 -6.16 2.62
CA VAL A 85 7.47 -7.44 2.25
C VAL A 85 8.16 -8.02 1.01
N ALA A 86 8.39 -7.22 -0.03
CA ALA A 86 9.04 -7.65 -1.25
C ALA A 86 10.50 -8.11 -1.02
N LYS A 87 11.24 -7.47 -0.11
CA LYS A 87 12.61 -7.85 0.25
C LYS A 87 12.73 -9.29 0.75
N ARG A 88 11.66 -9.90 1.26
CA ARG A 88 11.70 -11.32 1.67
C ARG A 88 12.02 -12.28 0.52
N LEU A 89 11.84 -11.84 -0.74
CA LEU A 89 12.27 -12.57 -1.92
C LEU A 89 13.80 -12.70 -2.01
N GLU A 90 14.59 -11.85 -1.33
CA GLU A 90 16.06 -11.98 -1.27
C GLU A 90 16.51 -13.31 -0.63
N LEU A 91 15.66 -13.94 0.19
CA LEU A 91 15.96 -15.22 0.86
C LEU A 91 15.64 -16.44 0.01
N VAL A 92 15.01 -16.24 -1.16
CA VAL A 92 14.67 -17.30 -2.08
C VAL A 92 15.88 -17.56 -2.97
N ASP A 93 16.39 -18.79 -2.96
CA ASP A 93 17.43 -19.20 -3.88
C ASP A 93 16.87 -19.29 -5.31
N THR A 94 17.43 -18.52 -6.21
CA THR A 94 17.08 -18.51 -7.64
C THR A 94 18.25 -18.94 -8.52
N GLU A 95 19.33 -19.50 -7.96
CA GLU A 95 20.48 -19.95 -8.73
C GLU A 95 20.10 -21.12 -9.64
N GLY A 96 20.39 -21.00 -10.93
CA GLY A 96 20.07 -22.03 -11.93
C GLY A 96 18.59 -22.13 -12.33
N LEU A 97 17.74 -21.19 -11.91
CA LEU A 97 16.34 -21.12 -12.37
C LEU A 97 16.19 -20.20 -13.57
N GLU A 98 15.45 -20.66 -14.58
CA GLU A 98 15.04 -19.81 -15.70
C GLU A 98 13.86 -18.92 -15.28
N PRO A 99 13.87 -17.61 -15.62
CA PRO A 99 12.74 -16.74 -15.35
C PRO A 99 11.46 -17.26 -16.00
N MET A 100 10.34 -17.19 -15.29
CA MET A 100 9.06 -17.58 -15.86
C MET A 100 8.66 -16.62 -16.99
N TYR A 101 8.48 -17.16 -18.18
CA TYR A 101 7.81 -16.50 -19.29
C TYR A 101 6.53 -17.28 -19.60
N THR A 102 5.46 -16.60 -19.99
CA THR A 102 4.28 -17.27 -20.54
C THR A 102 4.65 -17.76 -21.92
N VAL A 103 5.21 -18.96 -21.99
CA VAL A 103 5.44 -19.66 -23.24
C VAL A 103 4.10 -20.21 -23.66
N TRP A 104 3.64 -19.83 -24.84
CA TRP A 104 2.67 -20.67 -25.52
C TRP A 104 3.50 -21.83 -26.09
N GLU A 105 3.93 -22.79 -25.25
CA GLU A 105 4.87 -23.87 -25.63
C GLU A 105 4.40 -24.64 -26.88
N ASP A 106 3.08 -24.71 -27.05
CA ASP A 106 2.41 -25.39 -28.15
C ASP A 106 1.97 -24.45 -29.29
N GLN A 107 2.29 -23.15 -29.25
CA GLN A 107 1.90 -22.21 -30.32
C GLN A 107 3.04 -21.29 -30.75
N GLU A 108 3.12 -21.09 -32.07
CA GLU A 108 3.99 -20.09 -32.66
C GLU A 108 3.55 -18.68 -32.25
N CYS A 109 4.50 -17.73 -32.22
CA CYS A 109 4.20 -16.33 -31.95
C CYS A 109 3.18 -15.83 -32.99
N PRO A 110 1.99 -15.34 -32.59
CA PRO A 110 0.99 -14.91 -33.55
C PRO A 110 1.52 -13.71 -34.35
N THR A 111 1.68 -13.90 -35.64
CA THR A 111 1.99 -12.84 -36.59
C THR A 111 0.71 -12.34 -37.24
N PHE A 112 0.64 -11.03 -37.49
CA PHE A 112 -0.43 -10.44 -38.29
C PHE A 112 -0.01 -10.41 -39.76
N ASP A 113 -0.92 -10.76 -40.66
CA ASP A 113 -0.72 -10.58 -42.09
C ASP A 113 -0.74 -9.08 -42.43
N ASP A 114 0.00 -8.68 -43.48
CA ASP A 114 0.02 -7.30 -43.98
C ASP A 114 -1.23 -7.01 -44.81
N ILE A 115 -2.38 -6.97 -44.14
CA ILE A 115 -3.70 -6.75 -44.72
C ILE A 115 -4.29 -5.48 -44.12
N GLU A 116 -4.81 -4.60 -44.97
CA GLU A 116 -5.47 -3.38 -44.52
C GLU A 116 -6.78 -3.71 -43.78
N GLU A 117 -6.87 -3.31 -42.51
CA GLU A 117 -8.11 -3.35 -41.72
C GLU A 117 -8.90 -2.05 -41.88
N GLU A 118 -10.24 -2.12 -41.78
CA GLU A 118 -11.08 -0.94 -41.80
C GLU A 118 -10.78 -0.04 -40.59
N PRO A 119 -10.42 1.25 -40.80
CA PRO A 119 -10.09 2.13 -39.70
C PRO A 119 -11.34 2.47 -38.87
N LEU A 120 -11.15 2.65 -37.56
CA LEU A 120 -12.22 3.15 -36.70
C LEU A 120 -12.66 4.55 -37.15
N PRO A 121 -13.98 4.82 -37.25
CA PRO A 121 -14.48 6.14 -37.57
C PRO A 121 -14.06 7.15 -36.49
N ILE A 122 -13.80 8.38 -36.92
CA ILE A 122 -13.17 9.41 -36.08
C ILE A 122 -14.03 9.75 -34.85
N GLU A 123 -15.35 9.68 -34.98
CA GLU A 123 -16.30 9.89 -33.88
C GLU A 123 -16.17 8.83 -32.78
N GLU A 124 -15.82 7.59 -33.15
CA GLU A 124 -15.60 6.51 -32.18
C GLU A 124 -14.24 6.64 -31.50
N VAL A 125 -13.21 7.04 -32.24
CA VAL A 125 -11.88 7.32 -31.70
C VAL A 125 -11.95 8.40 -30.61
N PHE A 126 -12.74 9.46 -30.83
CA PHE A 126 -12.86 10.58 -29.88
C PHE A 126 -13.95 10.40 -28.82
N ARG A 127 -14.68 9.27 -28.79
CA ARG A 127 -15.82 9.07 -27.87
C ARG A 127 -15.46 9.29 -26.39
N ASN A 128 -14.24 8.95 -26.00
CA ASN A 128 -13.74 9.06 -24.63
C ASN A 128 -12.83 10.28 -24.41
N ALA A 129 -12.64 11.14 -25.41
CA ALA A 129 -11.73 12.27 -25.32
C ALA A 129 -12.35 13.39 -24.45
N PRO A 130 -11.68 13.84 -23.37
CA PRO A 130 -12.24 14.87 -22.50
C PRO A 130 -12.29 16.25 -23.18
N VAL A 131 -11.30 16.56 -24.03
CA VAL A 131 -11.21 17.78 -24.83
C VAL A 131 -10.69 17.40 -26.21
N ARG A 132 -11.32 17.92 -27.26
CA ARG A 132 -10.86 17.81 -28.64
C ARG A 132 -10.88 19.19 -29.30
N PHE A 133 -9.99 19.39 -30.25
CA PHE A 133 -10.00 20.54 -31.14
C PHE A 133 -9.79 20.01 -32.55
N ASP A 134 -10.79 20.22 -33.40
CA ASP A 134 -10.91 19.56 -34.70
C ASP A 134 -10.73 18.03 -34.57
N ASP A 135 -9.73 17.49 -35.26
CA ASP A 135 -9.36 16.08 -35.33
C ASP A 135 -8.14 15.76 -34.45
N PHE A 136 -7.90 16.54 -33.39
CA PHE A 136 -6.77 16.36 -32.48
C PHE A 136 -7.21 16.19 -31.03
N PHE A 137 -6.50 15.31 -30.32
CA PHE A 137 -6.55 15.25 -28.86
C PHE A 137 -5.85 16.48 -28.29
N VAL A 138 -6.55 17.22 -27.42
CA VAL A 138 -5.98 18.39 -26.76
C VAL A 138 -5.55 18.01 -25.36
N THR A 139 -4.30 18.28 -25.05
CA THR A 139 -3.76 18.17 -23.70
C THR A 139 -3.39 19.56 -23.16
N PRO A 140 -3.50 19.78 -21.84
CA PRO A 140 -2.88 20.95 -21.21
C PRO A 140 -1.37 20.99 -21.50
N PRO A 141 -0.73 22.17 -21.45
CA PRO A 141 0.72 22.27 -21.65
C PRO A 141 1.47 21.32 -20.71
N GLY A 142 2.16 20.34 -21.31
CA GLY A 142 2.88 19.29 -20.60
C GLY A 142 4.23 19.76 -20.04
N ASN A 143 4.75 19.02 -19.07
CA ASN A 143 6.10 19.15 -18.53
C ASN A 143 6.39 20.42 -17.68
N VAL A 144 5.42 20.88 -16.90
CA VAL A 144 5.71 21.85 -15.83
C VAL A 144 6.31 21.09 -14.64
N PRO A 145 7.51 21.44 -14.16
CA PRO A 145 8.07 20.84 -12.95
C PRO A 145 7.10 21.02 -11.78
N LEU A 146 6.73 19.91 -11.14
CA LEU A 146 5.97 19.99 -9.90
C LEU A 146 6.85 20.59 -8.81
N GLU A 147 6.31 21.50 -8.02
CA GLU A 147 7.04 22.09 -6.90
C GLU A 147 7.41 20.98 -5.89
N SER A 148 8.72 20.80 -5.68
CA SER A 148 9.25 19.89 -4.68
C SER A 148 9.19 20.55 -3.30
N ASN A 149 8.01 20.56 -2.69
CA ASN A 149 7.87 21.01 -1.31
C ASN A 149 8.17 19.83 -0.38
N GLU A 150 9.03 20.04 0.62
CA GLU A 150 9.28 19.07 1.70
C GLU A 150 8.00 18.96 2.54
N ARG A 151 7.11 18.07 2.09
CA ARG A 151 5.74 17.94 2.62
C ARG A 151 5.64 16.97 3.80
N PHE A 152 6.64 16.11 3.98
CA PHE A 152 6.59 14.96 4.87
C PHE A 152 7.73 15.00 5.88
N ASP A 153 7.47 14.60 7.12
CA ASP A 153 8.53 14.34 8.08
C ASP A 153 9.19 12.98 7.78
N LEU A 154 10.27 13.03 7.00
CA LEU A 154 11.01 11.83 6.57
C LEU A 154 11.68 11.10 7.74
N ASN A 155 11.98 11.80 8.84
CA ASN A 155 12.57 11.16 10.01
C ASN A 155 11.55 10.22 10.66
N VAL A 156 10.31 10.68 10.85
CA VAL A 156 9.20 9.87 11.36
C VAL A 156 8.92 8.66 10.46
N ILE A 157 8.96 8.84 9.15
CA ILE A 157 8.71 7.75 8.18
C ILE A 157 9.82 6.70 8.22
N ASN A 158 11.08 7.12 8.32
CA ASN A 158 12.20 6.17 8.38
C ASN A 158 12.27 5.43 9.72
N GLU A 159 11.76 6.04 10.80
CA GLU A 159 11.63 5.46 12.14
C GLU A 159 10.34 4.64 12.34
N TRP A 160 9.46 4.59 11.33
CA TRP A 160 8.15 3.93 11.43
C TRP A 160 8.24 2.45 11.82
N ASP A 161 9.33 1.77 11.43
CA ASP A 161 9.61 0.39 11.81
C ASP A 161 9.87 0.21 13.33
N THR A 162 10.41 1.23 13.98
CA THR A 162 10.75 1.23 15.42
C THR A 162 9.62 1.71 16.32
N ILE A 163 8.67 2.48 15.78
CA ILE A 163 7.61 3.14 16.57
C ILE A 163 6.47 2.17 16.95
N GLY A 164 6.41 0.99 16.33
CA GLY A 164 5.54 -0.11 16.76
C GLY A 164 4.09 -0.01 16.25
N LYS A 165 3.57 -1.20 15.88
CA LYS A 165 2.25 -1.60 15.33
C LYS A 165 1.43 -0.54 14.57
N PRO A 166 1.05 -0.81 13.30
CA PRO A 166 0.17 0.08 12.55
C PRO A 166 -1.15 0.30 13.30
N VAL A 167 -1.46 1.56 13.60
CA VAL A 167 -2.75 1.98 14.15
C VAL A 167 -3.67 2.26 12.97
N ALA A 168 -4.85 1.65 12.96
CA ALA A 168 -5.84 1.90 11.91
C ALA A 168 -6.16 3.41 11.84
N PRO A 169 -6.26 4.00 10.64
CA PRO A 169 -6.60 5.41 10.48
C PRO A 169 -7.96 5.66 11.14
N GLN A 170 -8.00 6.60 12.09
CA GLN A 170 -9.24 6.96 12.78
C GLN A 170 -10.17 7.69 11.80
N ALA A 171 -11.44 7.29 11.77
CA ALA A 171 -12.45 7.98 10.98
C ALA A 171 -12.55 9.45 11.44
N LYS A 172 -12.42 10.41 10.51
CA LYS A 172 -12.65 11.82 10.82
C LYS A 172 -14.09 11.99 11.28
N SER A 173 -14.32 12.46 12.50
CA SER A 173 -15.66 12.92 12.89
C SER A 173 -15.94 14.21 12.14
N THR A 174 -16.70 14.14 11.06
CA THR A 174 -17.27 15.33 10.45
C THR A 174 -18.27 15.90 11.47
N ARG A 175 -17.90 16.97 12.18
CA ARG A 175 -18.90 17.73 12.91
C ARG A 175 -19.82 18.33 11.86
N LEU A 176 -21.06 17.85 11.82
CA LEU A 176 -22.14 18.50 11.10
C LEU A 176 -22.20 19.93 11.63
N VAL A 177 -21.83 20.89 10.78
CA VAL A 177 -22.05 22.31 11.08
C VAL A 177 -23.55 22.51 10.94
N GLU A 178 -24.24 22.59 12.09
CA GLU A 178 -25.66 22.95 12.12
C GLU A 178 -25.83 24.29 11.40
N GLY A 179 -26.69 24.27 10.37
CA GLY A 179 -26.98 25.42 9.55
C GLY A 179 -27.52 26.57 10.41
N LYS A 180 -26.90 27.75 10.28
CA LYS A 180 -27.59 28.99 10.61
C LYS A 180 -28.54 29.29 9.46
N GLU A 181 -29.82 29.01 9.70
CA GLU A 181 -30.91 29.57 8.92
C GLU A 181 -30.76 31.10 8.85
N LYS A 182 -30.95 31.65 7.65
CA LYS A 182 -31.22 33.06 7.38
C LYS A 182 -32.59 33.14 6.74
#